data_AF-A0A518HT94-F1
#
_entry.id   AF-A0A518HT94-F1
#
_cell.length_a   1.000
_cell.length_b   1.000
_cell.length_c   1.000
_cell.angle_alpha   90.00
_cell.angle_beta   90.00
_cell.angle_gamma   90.00
#
_symmetry.space_group_name_H-M   'P 1'
#
loop_
_entity.id
_entity.type
_entity.pdbx_description
1 polymer ?
#
loop_
_entity_poly.entity_id
_entity_poly.type
_entity_poly.pdbx_seq_one_letter_code
_entity_poly.pdbx_strand_id
1 'polypeptide(L)'
;MPQTHDYPPDEFLVEGRAFRETLKKLTRTFFADVQQQTGSYCYRGFLWHAFSYGYQSALERTDALSAFENCDEDELYVHDEQLDMLWLCPRSIAISGTNACNDTYIFPTTYDWLYIMTHEYAHGIGPFFVRNSSRRQGSE
;
A
#
# COMPACT_ATOMS: atom_id res chain seq x y z
N MET A 1 26.29 1.08 13.43
CA MET A 1 25.49 0.97 12.19
C MET A 1 24.08 0.65 12.65
N PRO A 2 23.06 1.46 12.36
CA PRO A 2 21.68 1.03 12.60
C PRO A 2 21.45 -0.24 11.77
N GLN A 3 20.90 -1.28 12.39
CA GLN A 3 20.48 -2.46 11.65
C GLN A 3 19.35 -2.01 10.71
N THR A 4 19.62 -2.01 9.41
CA THR A 4 18.58 -1.86 8.40
C THR A 4 17.79 -3.15 8.42
N HIS A 5 16.63 -3.14 9.07
CA HIS A 5 15.68 -4.24 8.91
C HIS A 5 15.02 -4.08 7.53
N ASP A 6 14.98 -5.16 6.76
CA ASP A 6 14.37 -5.16 5.42
C ASP A 6 12.84 -5.02 5.45
N TYR A 7 12.26 -5.12 6.65
CA TYR A 7 10.84 -5.00 6.97
C TYR A 7 10.66 -4.51 8.43
N PRO A 8 9.48 -4.02 8.83
CA PRO A 8 9.22 -3.62 10.22
C PRO A 8 9.45 -4.76 11.23
N PRO A 9 9.84 -4.47 12.49
CA PRO A 9 10.08 -5.52 13.49
C PRO A 9 8.87 -6.42 13.76
N ASP A 10 9.12 -7.69 14.07
CA ASP A 10 8.08 -8.72 14.31
C ASP A 10 7.12 -8.37 15.45
N GLU A 11 7.50 -7.50 16.39
CA GLU A 11 6.59 -7.02 17.46
C GLU A 11 5.38 -6.25 16.93
N PHE A 12 5.45 -5.73 15.69
CA PHE A 12 4.37 -5.04 14.99
C PHE A 12 3.59 -5.95 14.03
N LEU A 13 3.95 -7.24 13.96
CA LEU A 13 3.35 -8.17 13.02
C LEU A 13 1.86 -8.37 13.33
N VAL A 14 1.04 -8.29 12.29
CA VAL A 14 -0.40 -8.51 12.35
C VAL A 14 -0.69 -9.87 11.74
N GLU A 15 -1.18 -10.80 12.56
CA GLU A 15 -1.36 -12.19 12.17
C GLU A 15 -2.82 -12.67 12.22
N GLY A 16 -3.03 -13.89 11.71
CA GLY A 16 -4.28 -14.64 11.91
C GLY A 16 -5.51 -13.97 11.30
N ARG A 17 -6.53 -13.72 12.12
CA ARG A 17 -7.80 -13.13 11.64
C ARG A 17 -7.62 -11.67 11.22
N ALA A 18 -6.91 -10.89 12.03
CA ALA A 18 -6.69 -9.47 11.77
C ALA A 18 -5.99 -9.25 10.43
N PHE A 19 -4.95 -10.05 10.14
CA PHE A 19 -4.27 -10.08 8.84
C PHE A 19 -5.25 -10.22 7.67
N ARG A 20 -6.05 -11.29 7.69
CA ARG A 20 -6.99 -11.62 6.61
C ARG A 20 -8.07 -10.57 6.43
N GLU A 21 -8.59 -10.04 7.53
CA GLU A 21 -9.61 -8.99 7.50
C GLU A 21 -9.06 -7.68 6.95
N THR A 22 -7.84 -7.31 7.34
CA THR A 22 -7.15 -6.13 6.82
C THR A 22 -6.87 -6.26 5.33
N LEU A 23 -6.27 -7.35 4.85
CA LEU A 23 -6.01 -7.54 3.41
C LEU A 23 -7.30 -7.63 2.59
N LYS A 24 -8.35 -8.26 3.12
CA LYS A 24 -9.66 -8.28 2.47
C LYS A 24 -10.27 -6.88 2.36
N LYS A 25 -10.08 -6.02 3.37
CA LYS A 25 -10.56 -4.64 3.32
C LYS A 25 -9.71 -3.78 2.38
N LEU A 26 -8.39 -3.94 2.40
CA LEU A 26 -7.45 -3.29 1.49
C LEU A 26 -7.84 -3.56 0.03
N THR A 27 -7.93 -4.84 -0.35
CA THR A 27 -8.28 -5.26 -1.73
C THR A 27 -9.63 -4.74 -2.17
N ARG A 28 -10.65 -4.85 -1.32
CA ARG A 28 -11.99 -4.28 -1.61
C ARG A 28 -12.02 -2.78 -1.77
N THR A 29 -11.16 -2.06 -1.06
CA THR A 29 -11.16 -0.59 -1.05
C THR A 29 -10.45 -0.04 -2.28
N PHE A 30 -9.27 -0.58 -2.61
CA PHE A 30 -8.39 0.04 -3.62
C PHE A 30 -8.28 -0.75 -4.93
N PHE A 31 -8.82 -1.97 -5.00
CA PHE A 31 -8.68 -2.85 -6.16
C PHE A 31 -10.04 -3.32 -6.72
N ALA A 32 -11.13 -2.62 -6.39
CA ALA A 32 -12.48 -2.98 -6.83
C ALA A 32 -12.63 -2.94 -8.36
N ASP A 33 -12.05 -1.96 -9.06
CA ASP A 33 -12.29 -1.78 -10.49
C ASP A 33 -11.58 -2.86 -11.31
N VAL A 34 -10.36 -3.26 -10.93
CA VAL A 34 -9.69 -4.40 -11.55
C VAL A 34 -10.45 -5.69 -11.30
N GLN A 35 -11.05 -5.87 -10.11
CA GLN A 35 -11.88 -7.03 -9.80
C GLN A 35 -13.16 -7.05 -10.62
N GLN A 36 -13.81 -5.90 -10.84
CA GLN A 36 -15.00 -5.81 -11.67
C GLN A 36 -14.68 -6.13 -13.13
N GLN A 37 -13.52 -5.70 -13.62
CA GLN A 37 -13.12 -5.86 -15.02
C GLN A 37 -12.51 -7.22 -15.34
N THR A 38 -11.84 -7.87 -14.38
CA THR A 38 -11.06 -9.10 -14.61
C THR A 38 -11.55 -10.31 -13.81
N GLY A 39 -12.44 -10.11 -12.84
CA GLY A 39 -12.89 -11.14 -11.90
C GLY A 39 -11.92 -11.42 -10.74
N SER A 40 -10.79 -10.70 -10.66
CA SER A 40 -9.75 -10.87 -9.63
C SER A 40 -9.23 -9.51 -9.14
N TYR A 41 -8.90 -9.41 -7.85
CA TYR A 41 -8.24 -8.22 -7.29
C TYR A 41 -6.78 -8.06 -7.74
N CYS A 42 -6.17 -9.14 -8.23
CA CYS A 42 -4.81 -9.20 -8.73
C CYS A 42 -4.83 -9.42 -10.25
N TYR A 43 -3.93 -8.74 -10.97
CA TYR A 43 -3.75 -8.92 -12.41
C TYR A 43 -2.32 -9.38 -12.70
N ARG A 44 -2.14 -10.41 -13.53
CA ARG A 44 -0.82 -10.97 -13.89
C ARG A 44 0.09 -11.26 -12.68
N GLY A 45 -0.48 -11.69 -11.56
CA GLY A 45 0.28 -12.16 -10.40
C GLY A 45 0.61 -11.11 -9.34
N PHE A 46 0.32 -9.82 -9.57
CA PHE A 46 0.57 -8.75 -8.59
C PHE A 46 -0.62 -7.81 -8.43
N LEU A 47 -0.83 -7.29 -7.22
CA LEU A 47 -1.88 -6.30 -6.93
C LEU A 47 -1.58 -4.96 -7.62
N TRP A 48 -0.35 -4.46 -7.53
CA TRP A 48 0.04 -3.16 -8.10
C TRP A 48 -0.16 -3.06 -9.62
N HIS A 49 -0.25 -4.19 -10.32
CA HIS A 49 -0.61 -4.23 -11.75
C HIS A 49 -1.98 -3.62 -12.04
N ALA A 50 -2.88 -3.54 -11.06
CA ALA A 50 -4.13 -2.80 -11.21
C ALA A 50 -3.89 -1.34 -11.65
N PHE A 51 -2.81 -0.73 -11.18
CA PHE A 51 -2.47 0.67 -11.47
C PHE A 51 -1.63 0.79 -12.74
N SER A 52 -0.57 -0.01 -12.89
CA SER A 52 0.32 0.09 -14.05
C SER A 52 -0.36 -0.27 -15.39
N TYR A 53 -1.39 -1.12 -15.36
CA TYR A 53 -2.21 -1.45 -16.54
C TYR A 53 -3.45 -0.55 -16.68
N GLY A 54 -3.63 0.45 -15.81
CA GLY A 54 -4.71 1.44 -15.91
C GLY A 54 -6.10 0.93 -15.56
N TYR A 55 -6.23 -0.21 -14.87
CA TYR A 55 -7.53 -0.66 -14.35
C TYR A 55 -8.03 0.22 -13.20
N GLN A 56 -7.09 0.82 -12.46
CA GLN A 56 -7.33 1.76 -11.38
C GLN A 56 -6.53 3.04 -11.60
N SER A 57 -7.14 4.19 -11.30
CA SER A 57 -6.45 5.49 -11.38
C SER A 57 -5.60 5.73 -10.13
N ALA A 58 -4.37 6.20 -10.32
CA ALA A 58 -3.44 6.58 -9.27
C ALA A 58 -2.58 7.77 -9.69
N LEU A 59 -2.03 8.48 -8.70
CA LEU A 59 -0.84 9.31 -8.93
C LEU A 59 0.37 8.37 -9.07
N GLU A 60 1.38 8.82 -9.80
CA GLU A 60 2.58 8.04 -10.07
C GLU A 60 3.87 8.82 -9.75
N ARG A 61 4.94 8.10 -9.45
CA ARG A 61 6.31 8.63 -9.31
C ARG A 61 6.37 9.82 -8.34
N THR A 62 6.87 10.97 -8.80
CA THR A 62 7.05 12.17 -7.99
C THR A 62 5.74 12.68 -7.39
N ASP A 63 4.63 12.58 -8.12
CA ASP A 63 3.32 13.02 -7.63
C ASP A 63 2.80 12.08 -6.53
N ALA A 64 3.05 10.78 -6.68
CA ALA A 64 2.72 9.80 -5.65
C ALA A 64 3.54 10.02 -4.37
N LEU A 65 4.85 10.24 -4.51
CA LEU A 65 5.75 10.52 -3.39
C LEU A 65 5.32 11.80 -2.66
N SER A 66 5.12 12.89 -3.39
CA SER A 66 4.67 14.16 -2.82
C SER A 66 3.34 14.02 -2.08
N ALA A 67 2.38 13.28 -2.66
CA ALA A 67 1.09 13.05 -1.99
C ALA A 67 1.25 12.24 -0.69
N PHE A 68 2.13 11.24 -0.66
CA PHE A 68 2.41 10.43 0.53
C PHE A 68 3.16 11.21 1.61
N GLU A 69 4.12 12.06 1.24
CA GLU A 69 4.87 12.92 2.17
C GLU A 69 3.98 13.97 2.86
N ASN A 70 2.90 14.38 2.20
CA ASN A 70 1.90 15.31 2.74
C ASN A 70 0.83 14.63 3.63
N CYS A 71 0.91 13.32 3.86
CA CYS A 71 0.03 12.60 4.78
C CYS A 71 0.64 12.56 6.19
N ASP A 72 -0.19 12.67 7.22
CA ASP A 72 0.21 12.91 8.62
C ASP A 72 -0.23 11.82 9.60
N GLU A 73 -0.68 10.65 9.13
CA GLU A 73 -1.07 9.57 10.01
C GLU A 73 0.13 8.96 10.76
N ASP A 74 -0.01 8.88 12.09
CA ASP A 74 1.03 8.41 13.00
C ASP A 74 1.23 6.89 12.97
N GLU A 75 0.20 6.11 12.66
CA GLU A 75 0.24 4.65 12.55
C GLU A 75 -0.19 4.18 11.17
N LEU A 76 0.63 3.31 10.59
CA LEU A 76 0.45 2.81 9.22
C LEU A 76 0.52 1.30 9.19
N TYR A 77 -0.35 0.72 8.37
CA TYR A 77 -0.14 -0.62 7.88
C TYR A 77 0.97 -0.63 6.82
N VAL A 78 1.82 -1.65 6.88
CA VAL A 78 2.79 -1.99 5.85
C VAL A 78 2.52 -3.43 5.47
N HIS A 79 2.16 -3.70 4.22
CA HIS A 79 2.01 -5.05 3.69
C HIS A 79 3.08 -5.32 2.64
N ASP A 80 3.81 -6.42 2.81
CA ASP A 80 4.73 -6.94 1.81
C ASP A 80 4.05 -8.10 1.08
N GLU A 81 3.82 -7.94 -0.22
CA GLU A 81 3.11 -8.94 -1.04
C GLU A 81 3.96 -10.20 -1.30
N GLN A 82 5.29 -10.08 -1.34
CA GLN A 82 6.18 -11.21 -1.60
C GLN A 82 6.32 -12.10 -0.36
N LEU A 83 6.40 -11.48 0.82
CA LEU A 83 6.50 -12.18 2.10
C LEU A 83 5.13 -12.62 2.65
N ASP A 84 4.03 -12.13 2.08
CA ASP A 84 2.67 -12.30 2.61
C ASP A 84 2.56 -11.90 4.09
N MET A 85 3.21 -10.78 4.44
CA MET A 85 3.29 -10.26 5.81
C MET A 85 2.67 -8.88 5.91
N LEU A 86 2.17 -8.54 7.11
CA LEU A 86 1.53 -7.27 7.42
C LEU A 86 2.00 -6.80 8.78
N TRP A 87 2.36 -5.53 8.88
CA TRP A 87 2.67 -4.87 10.14
C TRP A 87 1.76 -3.67 10.35
N LEU A 88 1.46 -3.35 11.61
CA LEU A 88 0.87 -2.07 12.00
C LEU A 88 1.86 -1.38 12.94
N CYS A 89 2.47 -0.30 12.48
CA CYS A 89 3.56 0.34 13.21
C CYS A 89 3.55 1.87 13.06
N PRO A 90 4.26 2.58 13.96
CA PRO A 90 4.47 4.02 13.81
C PRO A 90 5.05 4.39 12.45
N ARG A 91 4.65 5.54 11.91
CA ARG A 91 5.08 6.04 10.59
C ARG A 91 6.60 6.04 10.40
N SER A 92 7.37 6.38 11.44
CA SER A 92 8.83 6.36 11.39
C SER A 92 9.40 4.96 11.14
N ILE A 93 8.77 3.92 11.69
CA ILE A 93 9.12 2.52 11.46
C ILE A 93 8.64 2.09 10.07
N ALA A 94 7.41 2.47 9.69
CA ALA A 94 6.87 2.14 8.37
C ALA A 94 7.76 2.67 7.25
N ILE A 95 8.23 3.92 7.33
CA ILE A 95 9.09 4.55 6.32
C ILE A 95 10.51 3.98 6.33
N SER A 96 11.07 3.71 7.51
CA SER A 96 12.45 3.20 7.61
C SER A 96 12.56 1.70 7.31
N GLY A 97 11.50 0.94 7.55
CA GLY A 97 11.41 -0.50 7.30
C GLY A 97 10.94 -0.87 5.88
N THR A 98 10.67 0.09 4.99
CA THR A 98 10.35 -0.24 3.59
C THR A 98 11.62 -0.34 2.76
N ASN A 99 11.91 -1.54 2.27
CA ASN A 99 12.95 -1.74 1.27
C ASN A 99 12.38 -1.46 -0.14
N ALA A 100 13.08 -0.63 -0.92
CA ALA A 100 12.67 -0.28 -2.30
C ALA A 100 12.68 -1.47 -3.28
N CYS A 101 13.22 -2.62 -2.87
CA CYS A 101 13.26 -3.84 -3.66
C CYS A 101 12.01 -4.73 -3.52
N ASN A 102 11.05 -4.39 -2.65
CA ASN A 102 9.86 -5.20 -2.39
C ASN A 102 8.59 -4.53 -2.89
N ASP A 103 7.57 -5.34 -3.17
CA ASP A 103 6.22 -4.87 -3.47
C ASP A 103 5.49 -4.55 -2.17
N THR A 104 5.56 -3.28 -1.76
CA THR A 104 5.12 -2.83 -0.44
C THR A 104 3.94 -1.88 -0.54
N TYR A 105 2.93 -2.13 0.28
CA TYR A 105 1.68 -1.40 0.34
C TYR A 105 1.57 -0.72 1.70
N ILE A 106 1.56 0.61 1.72
CA ILE A 106 1.50 1.43 2.93
C ILE A 106 0.16 2.17 2.97
N PHE A 107 -0.57 2.05 4.06
CA PHE A 107 -1.90 2.64 4.17
C PHE A 107 -2.31 2.88 5.64
N PRO A 108 -3.14 3.90 5.93
CA PRO A 108 -3.58 4.19 7.29
C PRO A 108 -4.70 3.23 7.72
N THR A 109 -4.92 3.14 9.03
CA THR A 109 -6.02 2.33 9.61
C THR A 109 -7.42 2.79 9.18
N THR A 110 -7.53 4.02 8.68
CA THR A 110 -8.77 4.61 8.15
C THR A 110 -9.08 4.20 6.71
N TYR A 111 -8.08 3.67 5.99
CA TYR A 111 -8.14 3.32 4.56
C TYR A 111 -8.46 4.51 3.66
N ASP A 112 -7.98 5.70 4.01
CA ASP A 112 -8.25 6.93 3.23
C ASP A 112 -7.31 7.12 2.04
N TRP A 113 -6.16 6.44 2.05
CA TRP A 113 -5.23 6.38 0.93
C TRP A 113 -4.42 5.09 0.95
N LEU A 114 -3.74 4.82 -0.16
CA LEU A 114 -2.82 3.71 -0.34
C LEU A 114 -1.60 4.21 -1.12
N TYR A 115 -0.41 3.99 -0.57
CA TYR A 115 0.87 4.22 -1.23
C TYR A 115 1.52 2.87 -1.55
N ILE A 116 2.06 2.73 -2.76
CA ILE A 116 2.58 1.45 -3.27
C ILE A 116 3.98 1.67 -3.80
N MET A 117 4.94 1.01 -3.17
CA MET A 117 6.30 0.85 -3.69
C MET A 117 6.35 -0.46 -4.48
N THR A 118 6.95 -0.43 -5.66
CA THR A 118 7.15 -1.64 -6.47
C THR A 118 8.63 -1.99 -6.50
N HIS A 119 8.93 -3.28 -6.64
CA HIS A 119 10.30 -3.72 -6.93
C HIS A 119 10.82 -3.22 -8.29
N GLU A 120 9.92 -2.74 -9.17
CA GLU A 120 10.24 -2.16 -10.48
C GLU A 120 10.40 -0.64 -10.45
N TYR A 121 10.44 -0.01 -9.26
CA TYR A 121 10.63 1.44 -9.13
C TYR A 121 11.88 1.94 -9.85
N ALA A 122 13.00 1.20 -9.76
CA ALA A 122 14.24 1.52 -10.45
C ALA A 122 14.10 1.48 -12.00
N HIS A 123 13.07 0.80 -12.51
CA HIS A 123 12.71 0.75 -13.92
C HIS A 123 11.62 1.77 -14.29
N GLY A 124 11.25 2.65 -13.36
CA GLY A 124 10.33 3.75 -13.57
C GLY A 124 8.85 3.36 -13.43
N ILE A 125 8.53 2.24 -12.80
CA ILE A 125 7.16 1.78 -12.55
C ILE A 125 6.80 2.05 -11.08
N GLY A 126 5.79 2.89 -10.86
CA GLY A 126 5.48 3.38 -9.53
C GLY A 126 6.52 4.38 -8.99
N PRO A 127 6.48 4.72 -7.68
CA PRO A 127 5.41 4.36 -6.75
C PRO A 127 4.05 4.87 -7.20
N PHE A 128 3.00 4.29 -6.65
CA PHE A 128 1.62 4.71 -6.88
C PHE A 128 1.02 5.30 -5.60
N PHE A 129 0.15 6.29 -5.75
CA PHE A 129 -0.65 6.80 -4.64
C PHE A 129 -2.12 6.93 -5.04
N VAL A 130 -2.99 6.39 -4.19
CA VAL A 130 -4.43 6.30 -4.44
C VAL A 130 -5.16 6.92 -3.25
N ARG A 131 -6.09 7.83 -3.51
CA ARG A 131 -7.05 8.30 -2.49
C ARG A 131 -8.30 7.46 -2.56
N ASN A 132 -8.82 7.08 -1.41
CA ASN A 132 -10.14 6.47 -1.32
C ASN A 132 -11.21 7.54 -1.59
N SER A 133 -11.79 7.51 -2.79
CA SER A 133 -12.81 8.46 -3.24
C SER A 133 -14.14 8.32 -2.50
N SER A 134 -14.33 7.23 -1.75
CA SER A 134 -15.56 6.92 -1.00
C SER A 134 -15.83 7.88 0.18
N ARG A 135 -14.86 8.72 0.57
CA ARG A 135 -14.99 9.67 1.70
C ARG A 135 -15.21 11.12 1.31
N ARG A 136 -15.37 11.47 0.03
CA ARG A 136 -15.73 12.84 -0.38
C ARG A 136 -17.22 13.13 -0.18
N GLN A 137 -17.73 13.00 1.04
CA GLN A 137 -18.96 13.68 1.49
C GLN A 137 -18.80 14.03 2.98
N GLY A 138 -18.39 15.26 3.25
CA GLY A 138 -18.25 15.75 4.61
C GLY A 138 -17.45 17.05 4.73
N SER A 139 -17.94 18.12 4.11
CA SER A 139 -17.81 19.51 4.61
C SER A 139 -18.37 20.47 3.54
N GLU A 140 -19.58 20.95 3.79
CA GLU A 140 -20.09 22.24 3.30
C GLU A 140 -19.27 23.41 3.88
#